data_AF-A0A2K0SXN0-F1
#
_entry.id   AF-A0A2K0SXN0-F1
#
_cell.length_a   1.000
_cell.length_b   1.000
_cell.length_c   1.000
_cell.angle_alpha   90.00
_cell.angle_beta   90.00
_cell.angle_gamma   90.00
#
_symmetry.space_group_name_H-M   'P 1'
#
loop_
_entity.id
_entity.type
_entity.pdbx_description
1 polymer ?
#
loop_
_entity_poly.entity_id
_entity_poly.type
_entity_poly.pdbx_seq_one_letter_code
_entity_poly.pdbx_strand_id
1 'polypeptide(L)'
;MEKLQPLIEKLDQTTSATNFVADVEASFTQESVKVLTQDRKRTIRLAAEVVGSQKVLEWIAAAKDDMEEFTWVATTETPKPPAEISPELLEDLDTLVQAAPSNIQDLLRSRVQVVKTLFESFEQRIREITIASETNTTTCQQLREELSSTRRLLEQHQDREMCRHAVADMKAKRRRHI
;
A
#
# COMPACT_ATOMS: atom_id res chain seq x y z
N MET A 1 41.18 -25.92 6.83
CA MET A 1 40.15 -25.05 6.23
C MET A 1 38.91 -24.93 7.13
N GLU A 2 38.48 -26.00 7.82
CA GLU A 2 37.24 -26.02 8.63
C GLU A 2 37.16 -25.04 9.82
N LYS A 3 38.27 -24.57 10.40
CA LYS A 3 38.25 -23.64 11.55
C LYS A 3 38.00 -22.16 11.19
N LEU A 4 38.16 -21.79 9.92
CA LEU A 4 37.98 -20.40 9.46
C LEU A 4 36.57 -20.14 8.92
N GLN A 5 35.87 -21.19 8.52
CA GLN A 5 34.50 -21.13 8.00
C GLN A 5 33.50 -20.49 8.97
N PRO A 6 33.46 -20.84 10.27
CA PRO A 6 32.56 -20.16 11.21
C PRO A 6 32.95 -18.70 11.49
N LEU A 7 34.19 -18.30 11.24
CA LEU A 7 34.62 -16.90 11.36
C LEU A 7 34.22 -16.09 10.13
N ILE A 8 34.31 -16.68 8.94
CA ILE A 8 33.86 -16.07 7.68
C ILE A 8 32.34 -15.93 7.68
N GLU A 9 31.61 -16.98 8.08
CA GLU A 9 30.15 -16.91 8.21
C GLU A 9 29.70 -15.88 9.25
N LYS A 10 30.41 -15.78 10.39
CA LYS A 10 30.18 -14.71 11.36
C LYS A 10 30.50 -13.34 10.77
N LEU A 11 31.58 -13.21 10.01
CA LEU A 11 31.97 -11.94 9.38
C LEU A 11 30.91 -11.50 8.36
N ASP A 12 30.50 -12.39 7.46
CA ASP A 12 29.47 -12.13 6.45
C ASP A 12 28.11 -11.80 7.10
N GLN A 13 27.74 -12.51 8.16
CA GLN A 13 26.54 -12.20 8.95
C GLN A 13 26.66 -10.84 9.64
N THR A 14 27.81 -10.51 10.23
CA THR A 14 28.03 -9.20 10.85
C THR A 14 28.06 -8.08 9.82
N THR A 15 28.65 -8.27 8.64
CA THR A 15 28.67 -7.27 7.56
C THR A 15 27.26 -7.05 7.00
N SER A 16 26.49 -8.12 6.77
CA SER A 16 25.09 -8.02 6.37
C SER A 16 24.22 -7.34 7.42
N ALA A 17 24.40 -7.68 8.70
CA ALA A 17 23.67 -7.07 9.80
C ALA A 17 24.07 -5.59 9.97
N THR A 18 25.35 -5.26 9.78
CA THR A 18 25.87 -3.88 9.90
C THR A 18 25.29 -2.99 8.81
N ASN A 19 25.27 -3.47 7.56
CA ASN A 19 24.64 -2.76 6.44
C ASN A 19 23.14 -2.58 6.69
N PHE A 20 22.45 -3.63 7.13
CA PHE A 20 21.03 -3.57 7.45
C PHE A 20 20.71 -2.59 8.58
N VAL A 21 21.51 -2.57 9.66
CA VAL A 21 21.34 -1.62 10.77
C VAL A 21 21.64 -0.19 10.32
N ALA A 22 22.66 0.01 9.48
CA ALA A 22 22.94 1.32 8.89
C ALA A 22 21.78 1.82 8.02
N ASP A 23 21.19 0.93 7.20
CA ASP A 23 20.01 1.25 6.39
C ASP A 23 18.80 1.58 7.27
N VAL A 24 18.63 0.86 8.38
CA VAL A 24 17.59 1.15 9.37
C VAL A 24 17.79 2.53 10.00
N GLU A 25 19.02 2.88 10.40
CA GLU A 25 19.31 4.19 10.98
C GLU A 25 19.18 5.34 9.97
N ALA A 26 19.44 5.08 8.69
CA ALA A 26 19.27 6.07 7.62
C ALA A 26 17.81 6.27 7.22
N SER A 27 16.99 5.22 7.29
CA SER A 27 15.63 5.21 6.74
C SER A 27 14.55 5.41 7.79
N PHE A 28 14.84 5.10 9.06
CA PHE A 28 13.87 5.17 10.14
C PHE A 28 14.25 6.19 11.21
N THR A 29 13.22 6.70 11.86
CA THR A 29 13.26 7.45 13.11
C THR A 29 12.63 6.63 14.23
N GLN A 30 12.88 7.01 15.48
CA GLN A 30 12.24 6.41 16.65
C GLN A 30 10.71 6.31 16.51
N GLU A 31 10.05 7.33 15.95
CA GLU A 31 8.61 7.35 15.73
C GLU A 31 8.16 6.36 14.64
N SER A 32 8.90 6.27 13.54
CA SER A 32 8.57 5.34 12.45
C SER A 32 8.73 3.87 12.85
N VAL A 33 9.58 3.56 13.84
CA VAL A 33 9.73 2.21 14.37
C VAL A 33 8.47 1.77 15.13
N LYS A 34 7.68 2.70 15.70
CA LYS A 34 6.44 2.38 16.43
C LYS A 34 5.40 1.69 15.54
N VAL A 35 5.30 2.10 14.28
CA VAL A 35 4.30 1.61 13.31
C VAL A 35 4.75 0.34 12.57
N LEU A 36 5.90 -0.22 12.92
CA LEU A 36 6.34 -1.50 12.37
C LEU A 36 5.59 -2.66 13.04
N THR A 37 5.31 -3.70 12.25
CA THR A 37 4.79 -4.97 12.78
C THR A 37 5.77 -5.60 13.76
N GLN A 38 5.26 -6.41 14.69
CA GLN A 38 6.08 -7.06 15.71
C GLN A 38 7.21 -7.92 15.11
N ASP A 39 6.93 -8.60 13.99
CA ASP A 39 7.91 -9.42 13.26
C ASP A 39 9.07 -8.58 12.69
N ARG A 40 8.77 -7.41 12.12
CA ARG A 40 9.79 -6.47 11.63
C ARG A 40 10.60 -5.88 12.78
N LYS A 41 9.96 -5.49 13.88
CA LYS A 41 10.65 -5.03 15.11
C LYS A 41 11.59 -6.11 15.65
N ARG A 42 11.18 -7.38 15.64
CA ARG A 42 12.00 -8.53 16.08
C ARG A 42 13.22 -8.73 15.19
N THR A 43 13.06 -8.66 13.88
CA THR A 43 14.16 -8.79 12.91
C THR A 43 15.19 -7.65 13.09
N ILE A 44 14.71 -6.42 13.23
CA ILE A 44 15.57 -5.25 13.47
C ILE A 44 16.31 -5.36 14.81
N ARG A 45 15.63 -5.80 15.87
CA ARG A 45 16.24 -6.01 17.19
C ARG A 45 17.40 -7.01 17.12
N LEU A 46 17.19 -8.16 16.48
CA LEU A 46 18.22 -9.19 16.35
C LEU A 46 19.45 -8.70 15.58
N ALA A 47 19.25 -7.96 14.48
CA ALA A 47 20.36 -7.37 13.74
C ALA A 47 21.11 -6.31 14.57
N ALA A 48 20.38 -5.48 15.33
CA ALA A 48 20.97 -4.47 16.20
C ALA A 48 21.74 -5.11 17.38
N GLU A 49 21.29 -6.23 17.94
CA GLU A 49 22.01 -7.00 18.97
C GLU A 49 23.33 -7.58 18.42
N VAL A 50 23.30 -8.12 17.19
CA VAL A 50 24.50 -8.67 16.53
C VAL A 50 25.56 -7.60 16.26
N VAL A 51 25.14 -6.40 15.89
CA VAL A 51 26.02 -5.26 15.55
C VAL A 51 26.37 -4.40 16.77
N GLY A 52 25.59 -4.49 17.85
CA GLY A 52 25.71 -3.67 19.04
C GLY A 52 25.19 -2.23 18.87
N SER A 53 24.19 -1.99 18.02
CA SER A 53 23.59 -0.64 17.88
C SER A 53 22.62 -0.34 19.02
N GLN A 54 23.13 0.34 20.05
CA GLN A 54 22.35 0.76 21.21
C GLN A 54 21.18 1.69 20.83
N LYS A 55 21.40 2.57 19.85
CA LYS A 55 20.40 3.54 19.38
C LYS A 55 19.16 2.85 18.79
N VAL A 56 19.36 1.86 17.93
CA VAL A 56 18.24 1.10 17.33
C VAL A 56 17.54 0.25 18.39
N LEU A 57 18.28 -0.30 19.36
CA LEU A 57 17.69 -1.04 20.48
C LEU A 57 16.80 -0.15 21.36
N GLU A 58 17.21 1.09 21.63
CA GLU A 58 16.41 2.07 22.35
C GLU A 58 15.14 2.45 21.59
N TRP A 59 15.22 2.62 20.26
CA TRP A 59 14.04 2.87 19.44
C TRP A 59 13.03 1.73 19.53
N ILE A 60 13.50 0.48 19.44
CA ILE A 60 12.65 -0.71 19.54
C ILE A 60 12.06 -0.87 20.95
N ALA A 61 12.82 -0.58 22.01
CA ALA A 61 12.33 -0.63 23.38
C ALA A 61 11.26 0.45 23.65
N ALA A 62 11.45 1.66 23.12
CA ALA A 62 10.48 2.74 23.20
C ALA A 62 9.23 2.51 22.35
N ALA A 63 9.28 1.58 21.39
CA ALA A 63 8.24 1.43 20.39
C ALA A 63 6.90 0.88 20.92
N LYS A 64 6.88 0.26 22.12
CA LYS A 64 5.79 -0.57 22.69
C LYS A 64 5.27 -1.64 21.70
N ASP A 65 4.80 -2.76 22.24
CA ASP A 65 4.19 -3.83 21.44
C ASP A 65 2.69 -3.58 21.17
N ASP A 66 2.26 -2.32 21.30
CA ASP A 66 0.85 -1.91 21.30
C ASP A 66 0.27 -1.72 19.90
N MET A 67 0.91 -2.25 18.85
CA MET A 67 0.28 -2.23 17.54
C MET A 67 -0.78 -3.33 17.54
N GLU A 68 -1.98 -2.98 18.04
CA GLU A 68 -3.21 -3.63 17.55
C GLU A 68 -3.06 -3.71 16.04
N GLU A 69 -3.11 -4.94 15.54
CA GLU A 69 -3.03 -5.23 14.12
C GLU A 69 -4.04 -4.30 13.45
N PHE A 70 -3.55 -3.22 12.82
CA PHE A 70 -4.38 -2.37 11.99
C PHE A 70 -4.75 -3.23 10.79
N THR A 71 -5.75 -4.10 10.97
CA THR A 71 -6.57 -4.54 9.88
C THR A 71 -7.07 -3.26 9.27
N TRP A 72 -6.50 -2.89 8.14
CA TRP A 72 -7.08 -1.91 7.25
C TRP A 72 -8.48 -2.43 6.95
N VAL A 73 -9.44 -2.06 7.78
CA VAL A 73 -10.84 -2.15 7.43
C VAL A 73 -10.90 -1.26 6.21
N ALA A 74 -11.06 -1.87 5.04
CA ALA A 74 -11.36 -1.14 3.83
C ALA A 74 -12.65 -0.37 4.12
N THR A 75 -12.51 0.86 4.62
CA THR A 75 -13.61 1.79 4.72
C THR A 75 -14.02 2.03 3.29
N THR A 76 -15.18 1.48 2.91
CA THR A 76 -15.83 1.74 1.63
C THR A 76 -16.24 3.20 1.47
N GLU A 77 -16.02 4.03 2.49
CA GLU A 77 -16.07 5.47 2.37
C GLU A 77 -14.86 5.96 1.60
N THR A 78 -15.10 6.27 0.32
CA THR A 78 -14.24 7.13 -0.46
C THR A 78 -13.91 8.35 0.39
N PRO A 79 -12.64 8.64 0.72
CA PRO A 79 -12.29 9.85 1.43
C PRO A 79 -12.88 11.01 0.64
N LYS A 80 -13.76 11.79 1.28
CA LYS A 80 -14.27 13.00 0.67
C LYS A 80 -13.04 13.81 0.25
N PRO A 81 -12.95 14.24 -1.02
CA PRO A 81 -11.90 15.18 -1.39
C PRO A 81 -11.95 16.33 -0.38
N PRO A 82 -10.79 16.85 0.04
CA PRO A 82 -10.76 18.09 0.82
C PRO A 82 -11.70 19.07 0.13
N ALA A 83 -12.52 19.80 0.90
CA ALA A 83 -13.37 20.84 0.32
C ALA A 83 -12.53 21.66 -0.66
N GLU A 84 -13.06 21.92 -1.86
CA GLU A 84 -12.38 22.72 -2.89
C GLU A 84 -11.72 23.91 -2.18
N ILE A 85 -10.40 23.97 -2.26
CA ILE A 85 -9.67 25.08 -1.67
C ILE A 85 -10.13 26.28 -2.47
N SER A 86 -10.83 27.20 -1.82
CA SER A 86 -11.39 28.33 -2.55
C SER A 86 -10.22 29.10 -3.18
N PRO A 87 -10.33 29.50 -4.45
CA PRO A 87 -9.34 30.36 -5.09
C PRO A 87 -9.06 31.62 -4.23
N GLU A 88 -10.08 32.08 -3.51
CA GLU A 88 -10.05 33.17 -2.54
C GLU A 88 -8.99 32.95 -1.45
N LEU A 89 -8.80 31.72 -0.96
CA LEU A 89 -7.77 31.42 0.05
C LEU A 89 -6.35 31.62 -0.48
N LEU A 90 -6.12 31.34 -1.78
CA LEU A 90 -4.82 31.54 -2.41
C LEU A 90 -4.55 33.02 -2.70
N GLU A 91 -5.60 33.79 -3.00
CA GLU A 91 -5.54 35.25 -3.15
C GLU A 91 -5.32 35.96 -1.80
N ASP A 92 -5.91 35.46 -0.72
CA ASP A 92 -5.69 35.96 0.64
C ASP A 92 -4.21 35.81 1.07
N LEU A 93 -3.56 34.71 0.67
CA LEU A 93 -2.13 34.50 0.93
C LEU A 93 -1.25 35.53 0.22
N ASP A 94 -1.58 35.92 -1.02
CA ASP A 94 -0.85 36.99 -1.71
C ASP A 94 -1.08 38.34 -1.05
N THR A 95 -2.30 38.60 -0.61
CA THR A 95 -2.66 39.83 0.11
C THR A 95 -1.87 39.94 1.42
N LEU A 96 -1.70 38.83 2.15
CA LEU A 96 -0.86 38.77 3.35
C LEU A 96 0.62 39.03 3.06
N VAL A 97 1.14 38.52 1.93
CA VAL A 97 2.51 38.83 1.49
C VAL A 97 2.66 40.31 1.16
N GLN A 98 1.67 40.92 0.50
CA GLN A 98 1.72 42.35 0.16
C GLN A 98 1.62 43.26 1.40
N ALA A 99 0.86 42.85 2.41
CA ALA A 99 0.72 43.58 3.68
C ALA A 99 1.92 43.39 4.63
N ALA A 100 2.83 42.46 4.33
CA ALA A 100 3.96 42.16 5.19
C ALA A 100 5.04 43.26 5.17
N PRO A 101 5.77 43.47 6.29
CA PRO A 101 6.95 44.31 6.32
C PRO A 101 7.99 43.90 5.27
N SER A 102 8.65 44.90 4.65
CA SER A 102 9.57 44.69 3.53
C SER A 102 10.76 43.78 3.85
N ASN A 103 11.19 43.72 5.11
CA ASN A 103 12.29 42.86 5.56
C ASN A 103 11.95 41.36 5.59
N ILE A 104 10.67 40.97 5.51
CA ILE A 104 10.23 39.57 5.49
C ILE A 104 9.38 39.21 4.27
N GLN A 105 9.02 40.20 3.45
CA GLN A 105 8.11 40.05 2.33
C GLN A 105 8.60 39.02 1.29
N ASP A 106 9.88 39.06 0.93
CA ASP A 106 10.44 38.10 -0.04
C ASP A 106 10.46 36.65 0.49
N LEU A 107 10.74 36.48 1.79
CA LEU A 107 10.69 35.18 2.44
C LEU A 107 9.25 34.63 2.45
N LEU A 108 8.27 35.47 2.79
CA LEU A 108 6.86 35.08 2.78
C LEU A 108 6.37 34.77 1.37
N ARG A 109 6.76 35.56 0.37
CA ARG A 109 6.45 35.30 -1.05
C ARG A 109 6.95 33.94 -1.48
N SER A 110 8.20 33.60 -1.17
CA SER A 110 8.78 32.29 -1.49
C SER A 110 8.02 31.14 -0.82
N ARG A 111 7.64 31.29 0.45
CA ARG A 111 6.87 30.27 1.19
C ARG A 111 5.46 30.09 0.63
N VAL A 112 4.75 31.18 0.35
CA VAL A 112 3.41 31.14 -0.26
C VAL A 112 3.47 30.49 -1.64
N GLN A 113 4.51 30.76 -2.43
CA GLN A 113 4.69 30.11 -3.72
C GLN A 113 4.85 28.59 -3.59
N VAL A 114 5.63 28.10 -2.62
CA VAL A 114 5.76 26.65 -2.36
C VAL A 114 4.41 26.05 -1.99
N VAL A 115 3.64 26.72 -1.13
CA VAL A 115 2.30 26.26 -0.72
C VAL A 115 1.35 26.17 -1.92
N LYS A 116 1.36 27.18 -2.81
CA LYS A 116 0.57 27.17 -4.05
C LYS A 116 0.92 25.98 -4.95
N THR A 117 2.21 25.77 -5.21
CA THR A 117 2.68 24.65 -6.04
C THR A 117 2.33 23.29 -5.42
N LEU A 118 2.37 23.16 -4.09
CA LEU A 118 1.93 21.94 -3.41
C LEU A 118 0.43 21.71 -3.60
N PHE A 119 -0.40 22.75 -3.48
CA PHE A 119 -1.83 22.63 -3.70
C PHE A 119 -2.18 22.25 -5.14
N GLU A 120 -1.56 22.89 -6.14
CA GLU A 120 -1.71 22.53 -7.56
C GLU A 120 -1.33 21.06 -7.79
N SER A 121 -0.21 20.61 -7.20
CA SER A 121 0.23 19.21 -7.29
C SER A 121 -0.75 18.25 -6.63
N PHE A 122 -1.37 18.63 -5.51
CA PHE A 122 -2.37 17.79 -4.84
C PHE A 122 -3.66 17.70 -5.65
N GLU A 123 -4.15 18.82 -6.20
CA GLU A 123 -5.33 18.81 -7.08
C GLU A 123 -5.12 17.92 -8.30
N GLN A 124 -3.94 18.04 -8.93
CA GLN A 124 -3.60 17.19 -10.07
C GLN A 124 -3.61 15.70 -9.68
N ARG A 125 -2.98 15.36 -8.55
CA ARG A 125 -2.96 13.98 -8.05
C ARG A 125 -4.35 13.46 -7.74
N ILE A 126 -5.22 14.28 -7.14
CA ILE A 126 -6.61 13.92 -6.87
C ILE A 126 -7.34 13.64 -8.19
N ARG A 127 -7.20 14.50 -9.21
CA ARG A 127 -7.80 14.28 -10.53
C ARG A 127 -7.34 12.96 -11.16
N GLU A 128 -6.04 12.67 -11.12
CA GLU A 128 -5.47 11.43 -11.64
C GLU A 128 -6.02 10.19 -10.93
N ILE A 129 -6.12 10.23 -9.60
CA ILE A 129 -6.66 9.14 -8.78
C ILE A 129 -8.15 8.93 -9.08
N THR A 130 -8.94 10.00 -9.20
CA THR A 130 -10.36 9.92 -9.53
C THR A 130 -10.57 9.23 -10.88
N ILE A 131 -9.84 9.64 -11.91
CA ILE A 131 -9.91 9.02 -13.25
C ILE A 131 -9.53 7.53 -13.18
N ALA A 132 -8.44 7.20 -12.47
CA ALA A 132 -8.01 5.82 -12.31
C ALA A 132 -9.07 4.97 -11.57
N SER A 133 -9.70 5.53 -10.54
CA SER A 133 -10.77 4.87 -9.77
C SER A 133 -12.01 4.61 -10.63
N GLU A 134 -12.45 5.59 -11.42
CA GLU A 134 -13.59 5.45 -12.35
C GLU A 134 -13.30 4.39 -13.42
N THR A 135 -12.09 4.39 -13.97
CA THR A 135 -11.63 3.40 -14.95
C THR A 135 -11.59 2.00 -14.36
N ASN A 136 -11.12 1.85 -13.11
CA ASN A 136 -11.07 0.56 -12.44
C ASN A 136 -12.48 0.05 -12.10
N THR A 137 -13.37 0.95 -11.69
CA THR A 137 -14.78 0.61 -11.39
C THR A 137 -15.50 0.09 -12.64
N THR A 138 -15.34 0.77 -13.78
CA THR A 138 -15.89 0.33 -15.07
C THR A 138 -15.29 -1.00 -15.53
N THR A 139 -13.97 -1.18 -15.40
CA THR A 139 -13.29 -2.45 -15.72
C THR A 139 -13.81 -3.60 -14.84
N CYS A 140 -13.94 -3.38 -13.53
CA CYS A 140 -14.50 -4.37 -12.61
C CYS A 140 -15.94 -4.74 -12.96
N GLN A 141 -16.74 -3.79 -13.42
CA GLN A 141 -18.10 -4.04 -13.86
C GLN A 141 -18.14 -4.90 -15.13
N GLN A 142 -17.31 -4.59 -16.13
CA GLN A 142 -17.18 -5.40 -17.35
C GLN A 142 -16.76 -6.83 -17.03
N LEU A 143 -15.74 -7.02 -16.19
CA LEU A 143 -15.30 -8.35 -15.77
C LEU A 143 -16.40 -9.13 -15.04
N ARG A 144 -17.21 -8.48 -14.22
CA ARG A 144 -18.37 -9.13 -13.57
C ARG A 144 -19.41 -9.57 -14.59
N GLU A 145 -19.70 -8.75 -15.59
CA GLU A 145 -20.63 -9.09 -16.67
C GLU A 145 -20.12 -10.27 -17.49
N GLU A 146 -18.84 -10.27 -17.88
CA GLU A 146 -18.21 -11.39 -18.58
C GLU A 146 -18.20 -12.69 -17.77
N LEU A 147 -17.87 -12.62 -16.48
CA LEU A 147 -17.92 -13.77 -15.57
C LEU A 147 -19.35 -14.31 -15.43
N SER A 148 -20.36 -13.44 -15.39
CA SER A 148 -21.75 -13.86 -15.35
C SER A 148 -22.19 -14.55 -16.64
N SER A 149 -21.73 -14.05 -17.80
CA SER A 149 -22.02 -14.62 -19.12
C SER A 149 -21.38 -15.99 -19.31
N THR A 150 -20.08 -16.10 -18.99
CA THR A 150 -19.34 -17.36 -19.05
C THR A 150 -19.91 -18.42 -18.12
N ARG A 151 -20.32 -18.03 -16.90
CA ARG A 151 -21.01 -18.94 -15.97
C ARG A 151 -22.31 -19.49 -16.56
N ARG A 152 -23.16 -18.64 -17.14
CA ARG A 152 -24.41 -19.10 -17.79
C ARG A 152 -24.15 -20.06 -18.94
N LEU A 153 -23.12 -19.80 -19.75
CA LEU A 153 -22.73 -20.70 -20.84
C LEU A 153 -22.25 -22.06 -20.33
N LEU A 154 -21.49 -22.06 -19.22
CA LEU A 154 -21.03 -23.29 -18.57
C LEU A 154 -22.20 -24.12 -18.04
N GLU A 155 -23.15 -23.48 -17.36
CA GLU A 155 -24.38 -24.11 -16.85
C GLU A 155 -25.20 -24.72 -18.00
N GLN A 156 -25.40 -23.98 -19.10
CA GLN A 156 -26.06 -24.51 -20.30
C GLN A 156 -25.32 -25.69 -20.93
N HIS A 157 -23.99 -25.69 -20.92
CA HIS A 157 -23.21 -26.80 -21.45
C HIS A 157 -23.38 -28.06 -20.57
N GLN A 158 -23.33 -27.89 -19.24
CA GLN A 158 -23.56 -28.98 -18.29
C GLN A 158 -24.96 -29.58 -18.46
N ASP A 159 -26.00 -28.75 -18.58
CA ASP A 159 -27.37 -29.21 -18.80
C ASP A 159 -27.51 -30.00 -20.12
N ARG A 160 -26.83 -29.54 -21.18
CA ARG A 160 -26.81 -30.25 -22.48
C ARG A 160 -26.08 -31.58 -22.39
N GLU A 161 -24.99 -31.69 -21.62
CA GLU A 161 -24.29 -32.95 -21.40
C GLU A 161 -25.11 -33.94 -20.57
N MET A 162 -25.75 -33.46 -19.50
CA MET A 162 -26.66 -34.27 -18.68
C MET A 162 -27.81 -34.83 -19.51
N CYS A 163 -28.45 -33.99 -20.33
CA CYS A 163 -29.49 -34.43 -21.27
C CYS A 163 -28.96 -35.48 -22.26
N ARG A 164 -27.76 -35.28 -22.83
CA ARG A 164 -27.14 -36.24 -23.76
C ARG A 164 -26.90 -37.59 -23.08
N HIS A 165 -26.38 -37.60 -21.86
CA HIS A 165 -26.15 -38.83 -21.08
C HIS A 165 -27.45 -39.56 -20.75
N ALA A 166 -28.48 -38.84 -20.30
CA ALA A 166 -29.79 -39.43 -20.00
C ALA A 166 -30.43 -40.08 -21.24
N VAL A 167 -30.36 -39.42 -22.40
CA VAL A 167 -30.86 -39.98 -23.67
C VAL A 167 -30.07 -41.21 -24.09
N ALA A 168 -28.75 -41.21 -23.92
CA ALA A 168 -27.91 -42.37 -24.21
C ALA A 168 -28.26 -43.57 -23.30
N ASP A 169 -28.46 -43.34 -22.02
CA ASP A 169 -28.83 -44.39 -21.05
C ASP A 169 -30.23 -44.97 -21.35
N MET A 170 -31.22 -44.13 -21.69
CA MET A 170 -32.54 -44.59 -22.14
C MET A 170 -32.46 -45.46 -23.40
N LYS A 171 -31.66 -45.06 -24.38
CA LYS A 171 -31.43 -45.86 -25.60
C LYS A 171 -30.76 -47.19 -25.28
N ALA A 172 -29.78 -47.20 -24.38
CA ALA A 172 -29.08 -48.41 -23.95
C ALA A 172 -30.02 -49.38 -23.22
N LYS A 173 -30.89 -48.89 -22.32
CA LYS A 173 -31.92 -49.69 -21.65
C LYS A 173 -32.91 -50.31 -22.63
N ARG A 174 -33.40 -49.54 -23.60
CA ARG A 174 -34.35 -50.02 -24.62
C ARG A 174 -33.78 -51.15 -25.49
N ARG A 175 -32.47 -51.13 -25.77
CA ARG A 175 -31.78 -52.19 -26.53
C ARG A 175 -31.58 -53.50 -25.76
N ARG A 176 -31.72 -53.51 -24.42
CA ARG A 176 -31.60 -54.73 -23.59
C ARG A 176 -32.93 -55.45 -23.39
N HIS A 177 -34.03 -54.93 -23.91
CA HIS A 177 -35.39 -55.49 -23.76
C HIS A 177 -35.97 -55.92 -25.12
N ILE A 178 -35.13 -55.99 -26.14
CA ILE A 178 -35.39 -56.58 -27.47
C ILE A 178 -34.41 -57.74 -27.59
#